data_AF-A0A842VD32-F1
#
_entry.id   AF-A0A842VD32-F1
#
_cell.length_a   1.000
_cell.length_b   1.000
_cell.length_c   1.000
_cell.angle_alpha   90.00
_cell.angle_beta   90.00
_cell.angle_gamma   90.00
#
_symmetry.space_group_name_H-M   'P 1'
#
loop_
_entity.id
_entity.type
_entity.pdbx_description
1 polymer ?
#
loop_
_entity_poly.entity_id
_entity_poly.type
_entity_poly.pdbx_seq_one_letter_code
_entity_poly.pdbx_strand_id
1 'polypeptide(L)'
;MVENIILAKIGGKILNNKKSVDSVISQFENLYTKHYATKIILIPGGGVYADFIRLLDKKLGFSVEQAHWMAIYAMNQNGIELCEKYRDFSCESDFSIIKARSQGLYVFLPYNYLFEIDSLPHSWQVTSDSIAMFIAIKLGLNYCYLIKDVDG
;
A
#
# COMPACT_ATOMS: atom_id res chain seq x y z
N MET A 1 -15.41 16.84 14.54
CA MET A 1 -14.06 16.25 14.69
C MET A 1 -13.24 16.68 13.49
N VAL A 2 -12.00 17.14 13.68
CA VAL A 2 -11.05 17.34 12.58
C VAL A 2 -10.80 15.96 11.95
N GLU A 3 -10.89 15.86 10.63
CA GLU A 3 -10.65 14.61 9.92
C GLU A 3 -9.18 14.19 10.13
N ASN A 4 -8.96 13.07 10.84
CA ASN A 4 -7.62 12.54 11.06
C ASN A 4 -7.42 11.30 10.18
N ILE A 5 -6.66 11.49 9.10
CA ILE A 5 -6.40 10.46 8.10
C ILE A 5 -4.99 9.93 8.32
N ILE A 6 -4.89 8.63 8.57
CA ILE A 6 -3.61 7.93 8.60
C ILE A 6 -3.44 7.22 7.25
N LEU A 7 -2.38 7.56 6.53
CA LEU A 7 -1.89 6.74 5.43
C LEU A 7 -0.62 6.02 5.86
N ALA A 8 -0.63 4.69 5.79
CA ALA A 8 0.49 3.87 6.21
C ALA A 8 0.83 2.82 5.16
N LYS A 9 2.12 2.69 4.85
CA LYS A 9 2.64 1.62 4.01
C LYS A 9 3.03 0.41 4.85
N ILE A 10 2.64 -0.80 4.42
CA ILE A 10 3.05 -2.05 5.06
C ILE A 10 4.23 -2.68 4.29
N GLY A 11 5.36 -2.87 4.98
CA GLY A 11 6.56 -3.50 4.44
C GLY A 11 6.34 -4.91 3.85
N GLY A 12 7.03 -5.22 2.75
CA GLY A 12 6.95 -6.54 2.12
C GLY A 12 7.31 -7.69 3.07
N LYS A 13 8.35 -7.50 3.91
CA LYS A 13 8.72 -8.49 4.92
C LYS A 13 7.67 -8.68 6.02
N ILE A 14 6.91 -7.63 6.37
CA ILE A 14 5.76 -7.75 7.28
C ILE A 14 4.67 -8.59 6.61
N LEU A 15 4.35 -8.31 5.34
CA LEU A 15 3.35 -9.07 4.57
C LEU A 15 3.68 -10.56 4.52
N ASN A 16 4.97 -10.92 4.49
CA ASN A 16 5.43 -12.30 4.46
C ASN A 16 5.27 -13.04 5.80
N ASN A 17 4.89 -12.36 6.89
CA ASN A 17 4.73 -12.95 8.21
C ASN A 17 3.31 -12.69 8.76
N LYS A 18 2.51 -13.75 8.81
CA LYS A 18 1.12 -13.68 9.30
C LYS A 18 0.98 -12.99 10.66
N LYS A 19 1.84 -13.31 11.65
CA LYS A 19 1.75 -12.71 12.99
C LYS A 19 2.03 -11.22 12.96
N SER A 20 2.99 -10.79 12.15
CA SER A 20 3.30 -9.38 11.96
C SER A 20 2.14 -8.64 11.28
N VAL A 21 1.53 -9.23 10.25
CA VAL A 21 0.33 -8.63 9.64
C VAL A 21 -0.83 -8.55 10.62
N ASP A 22 -1.15 -9.64 11.34
CA ASP A 22 -2.21 -9.66 12.35
C ASP A 22 -1.98 -8.58 13.43
N SER A 23 -0.72 -8.37 13.84
CA SER A 23 -0.35 -7.32 14.79
C SER A 23 -0.51 -5.91 14.24
N VAL A 24 -0.15 -5.66 12.98
CA VAL A 24 -0.31 -4.35 12.33
C VAL A 24 -1.79 -4.01 12.14
N ILE A 25 -2.57 -4.97 11.64
CA ILE A 25 -4.01 -4.78 11.40
C ILE A 25 -4.74 -4.46 12.71
N SER A 26 -4.52 -5.26 13.76
CA SER A 26 -5.18 -5.02 15.05
C SER A 26 -4.82 -3.68 15.69
N GLN A 27 -3.61 -3.17 15.48
CA GLN A 27 -3.22 -1.83 15.94
C GLN A 27 -3.97 -0.72 15.19
N PHE A 28 -4.11 -0.83 13.87
CA PHE A 28 -4.87 0.14 13.09
C PHE A 28 -6.37 0.08 13.40
N GLU A 29 -6.95 -1.11 13.53
CA GLU A 29 -8.32 -1.28 14.01
C GLU A 29 -8.50 -0.62 15.38
N ASN A 30 -7.55 -0.79 16.31
CA ASN A 30 -7.60 -0.15 17.62
C ASN A 30 -7.57 1.38 17.54
N LEU A 31 -6.71 1.95 16.69
CA LEU A 31 -6.65 3.40 16.46
C LEU A 31 -7.97 3.94 15.89
N TYR A 32 -8.59 3.19 14.99
CA TYR A 32 -9.88 3.54 14.40
C TYR A 32 -11.03 3.44 15.42
N THR A 33 -11.16 2.32 16.13
CA THR A 33 -12.23 2.11 17.13
C THR A 33 -12.13 3.08 18.31
N LYS A 34 -10.92 3.49 18.69
CA LYS A 34 -10.71 4.52 19.73
C LYS A 34 -10.86 5.96 19.22
N HIS A 35 -11.21 6.14 17.95
CA HIS A 35 -11.37 7.45 17.31
C HIS A 35 -10.10 8.31 17.31
N TYR A 36 -8.92 7.69 17.40
CA TYR A 36 -7.65 8.39 17.15
C TYR A 36 -7.49 8.71 15.66
N ALA A 37 -8.05 7.89 14.77
CA ALA A 37 -8.12 8.16 13.33
C ALA A 37 -9.55 7.96 12.83
N THR A 38 -10.02 8.84 11.95
CA THR A 38 -11.32 8.68 11.29
C THR A 38 -11.18 7.87 10.00
N LYS A 39 -10.02 7.92 9.34
CA LYS A 39 -9.71 7.07 8.18
C LYS A 39 -8.32 6.47 8.30
N ILE A 40 -8.20 5.21 7.90
CA ILE A 40 -6.91 4.53 7.77
C ILE A 40 -6.80 3.98 6.36
N ILE A 41 -5.73 4.34 5.66
CA ILE A 41 -5.44 3.93 4.30
C ILE A 41 -4.11 3.17 4.30
N LEU A 42 -4.17 1.87 4.02
CA LEU A 42 -3.02 1.00 3.95
C LEU A 42 -2.52 0.89 2.51
N ILE A 43 -1.22 1.12 2.30
CA ILE A 43 -0.54 0.88 1.03
C ILE A 43 0.28 -0.41 1.17
N PRO A 44 -0.06 -1.51 0.49
CA PRO A 44 0.72 -2.74 0.55
C PRO A 44 2.05 -2.58 -0.17
N GLY A 45 3.13 -3.15 0.39
CA GLY A 45 4.38 -3.35 -0.32
C GLY A 45 4.30 -4.48 -1.35
N GLY A 46 5.38 -4.71 -2.10
CA GLY A 46 5.45 -5.77 -3.12
C GLY A 46 5.69 -7.18 -2.58
N GLY A 47 6.26 -7.32 -1.38
CA GLY A 47 6.43 -8.62 -0.69
C GLY A 47 7.16 -9.69 -1.51
N VAL A 48 6.89 -10.95 -1.20
CA VAL A 48 7.43 -12.11 -1.94
C VAL A 48 7.19 -12.04 -3.45
N TYR A 49 6.07 -11.44 -3.89
CA TYR A 49 5.75 -11.33 -5.31
C TYR A 49 6.73 -10.41 -6.05
N ALA A 50 7.01 -9.22 -5.51
CA ALA A 50 7.98 -8.30 -6.11
C ALA A 50 9.41 -8.85 -6.05
N ASP A 51 9.77 -9.58 -4.99
CA ASP A 51 11.07 -10.25 -4.90
C ASP A 51 11.22 -11.34 -5.98
N PHE A 52 10.16 -12.10 -6.23
CA PHE A 52 10.12 -13.10 -7.30
C PHE A 52 10.24 -12.45 -8.69
N ILE A 53 9.51 -11.38 -8.95
CA ILE A 53 9.60 -10.62 -10.22
C ILE A 53 11.02 -10.09 -10.41
N ARG A 54 11.63 -9.54 -9.36
CA ARG A 54 13.02 -9.04 -9.41
C ARG A 54 14.02 -10.16 -9.70
N LEU A 55 13.79 -11.36 -9.19
CA LEU A 55 14.61 -12.53 -9.50
C LEU A 55 14.47 -12.93 -10.98
N LEU A 56 13.25 -12.93 -11.52
CA LEU A 56 13.00 -13.25 -12.92
C LEU A 56 13.57 -12.20 -13.87
N ASP A 57 13.39 -10.92 -13.56
CA ASP A 57 13.96 -9.82 -14.33
C ASP A 57 15.48 -9.98 -14.48
N LYS A 58 16.19 -10.27 -13.38
CA LYS A 58 17.64 -10.53 -13.42
C LYS A 58 18.04 -11.73 -14.31
N LYS A 59 17.16 -12.72 -14.46
CA LYS A 59 17.43 -13.95 -15.22
C LYS A 59 17.03 -13.85 -16.69
N LEU A 60 15.92 -13.15 -16.97
CA LEU A 60 15.26 -13.12 -18.27
C LEU A 60 15.45 -11.78 -18.98
N GLY A 61 15.81 -10.72 -18.27
CA GLY A 61 16.04 -9.38 -18.79
C GLY A 61 14.74 -8.73 -19.27
N PHE A 62 13.81 -8.43 -18.36
CA PHE A 62 12.58 -7.75 -18.74
C PHE A 62 12.88 -6.32 -19.20
N SER A 63 11.97 -5.73 -19.98
CA SER A 63 12.03 -4.29 -20.17
C SER A 63 11.80 -3.58 -18.84
N VAL A 64 12.39 -2.39 -18.68
CA VAL A 64 12.24 -1.58 -17.45
C VAL A 64 10.77 -1.31 -17.13
N GLU A 65 9.97 -1.03 -18.16
CA GLU A 65 8.52 -0.84 -18.07
C GLU A 65 7.78 -2.10 -17.58
N GLN A 66 8.08 -3.27 -18.17
CA GLN A 66 7.46 -4.52 -17.76
C GLN A 66 7.77 -4.85 -16.29
N ALA A 67 9.04 -4.78 -15.90
CA ALA A 67 9.47 -5.04 -14.53
C ALA A 67 8.79 -4.06 -13.55
N HIS A 68 8.67 -2.78 -13.92
CA HIS A 68 8.01 -1.76 -13.13
C HIS A 68 6.53 -2.08 -12.88
N TRP A 69 5.76 -2.33 -13.95
CA TRP A 69 4.33 -2.61 -13.81
C TRP A 69 4.05 -3.94 -13.11
N MET A 70 4.86 -4.97 -13.35
CA MET A 70 4.76 -6.23 -12.61
C MET A 70 4.98 -6.01 -11.11
N ALA A 71 5.97 -5.19 -10.72
CA ALA A 71 6.24 -4.89 -9.32
C ALA A 71 5.11 -4.10 -8.65
N ILE A 72 4.46 -3.16 -9.37
CA ILE A 72 3.28 -2.46 -8.86
C ILE A 72 2.09 -3.41 -8.76
N TYR A 73 1.89 -4.29 -9.74
CA TYR A 73 0.84 -5.31 -9.68
C TYR A 73 1.02 -6.26 -8.49
N ALA A 74 2.26 -6.60 -8.13
CA ALA A 74 2.56 -7.35 -6.90
C ALA A 74 2.08 -6.63 -5.63
N MET A 75 2.19 -5.29 -5.55
CA MET A 75 1.59 -4.52 -4.46
C MET A 75 0.06 -4.67 -4.45
N ASN A 76 -0.55 -4.58 -5.64
CA ASN A 76 -1.99 -4.76 -5.80
C ASN A 76 -2.46 -6.13 -5.30
N GLN A 77 -1.76 -7.20 -5.69
CA GLN A 77 -2.08 -8.56 -5.27
C GLN A 77 -2.02 -8.73 -3.74
N ASN A 78 -0.96 -8.22 -3.10
CA ASN A 78 -0.87 -8.21 -1.63
C ASN A 78 -2.04 -7.44 -1.01
N GLY A 79 -2.48 -6.35 -1.63
CA GLY A 79 -3.63 -5.58 -1.14
C GLY A 79 -4.95 -6.36 -1.19
N ILE A 80 -5.20 -7.08 -2.29
CA ILE A 80 -6.37 -7.94 -2.43
C ILE A 80 -6.39 -9.01 -1.33
N GLU A 81 -5.26 -9.68 -1.10
CA GLU A 81 -5.14 -10.71 -0.06
C GLU A 81 -5.39 -10.15 1.35
N LEU A 82 -4.94 -8.91 1.63
CA LEU A 82 -5.25 -8.24 2.88
C LEU A 82 -6.76 -8.06 3.04
N CYS A 83 -7.47 -7.54 2.05
CA CYS A 83 -8.93 -7.33 2.15
C CYS A 83 -9.72 -8.64 2.27
N GLU A 84 -9.29 -9.69 1.56
CA GLU A 84 -9.93 -11.01 1.66
C GLU A 84 -9.82 -11.58 3.08
N LYS A 85 -8.67 -11.36 3.72
CA LYS A 85 -8.39 -11.89 5.05
C LYS A 85 -8.94 -11.02 6.19
N TYR A 86 -8.92 -9.69 6.03
CA TYR A 86 -9.32 -8.71 7.05
C TYR A 86 -10.51 -7.89 6.54
N ARG A 87 -11.72 -8.44 6.74
CA ARG A 87 -12.97 -7.94 6.13
C ARG A 87 -13.40 -6.55 6.56
N ASP A 88 -12.85 -6.04 7.66
CA ASP A 88 -13.10 -4.65 8.09
C ASP A 88 -12.43 -3.64 7.16
N PHE A 89 -11.40 -4.05 6.41
CA PHE A 89 -10.75 -3.24 5.39
C PHE A 89 -11.40 -3.45 4.02
N SER A 90 -11.79 -2.33 3.41
CA SER A 90 -12.27 -2.31 2.01
C SER A 90 -11.11 -2.05 1.05
N CYS A 91 -11.10 -2.78 -0.06
CA CYS A 91 -10.14 -2.56 -1.15
C CYS A 91 -10.66 -1.47 -2.09
N GLU A 92 -9.86 -0.43 -2.30
CA GLU A 92 -10.23 0.70 -3.15
C GLU A 92 -9.08 1.04 -4.09
N SER A 93 -9.38 1.23 -5.38
CA SER A 93 -8.41 1.66 -6.39
C SER A 93 -8.65 3.10 -6.88
N ASP A 94 -9.72 3.74 -6.39
CA ASP A 94 -10.09 5.11 -6.73
C ASP A 94 -10.12 6.00 -5.47
N PHE A 95 -9.34 7.09 -5.52
CA PHE A 95 -9.32 8.08 -4.45
C PHE A 95 -10.65 8.80 -4.27
N SER A 96 -11.48 8.92 -5.29
CA SER A 96 -12.78 9.58 -5.21
C SER A 96 -13.66 8.90 -4.16
N ILE A 97 -13.63 7.57 -4.09
CA ILE A 97 -14.39 6.76 -3.14
C ILE A 97 -13.88 6.98 -1.71
N ILE A 98 -12.56 6.98 -1.52
CA ILE A 98 -11.93 7.23 -0.22
C ILE A 98 -12.20 8.66 0.28
N LYS A 99 -12.19 9.65 -0.63
CA LYS A 99 -12.47 11.06 -0.30
C LYS A 99 -13.96 11.30 0.00
N ALA A 100 -14.87 10.60 -0.68
CA ALA A 100 -16.31 10.79 -0.52
C ALA A 100 -16.86 10.27 0.82
N ARG A 101 -16.23 9.24 1.40
CA ARG A 101 -16.61 8.72 2.73
C ARG A 101 -15.97 9.58 3.81
N SER A 102 -16.59 9.74 4.98
CA SER A 102 -15.99 10.51 6.09
C SER A 102 -15.12 9.67 7.02
N GLN A 103 -15.29 8.35 7.00
CA GLN A 103 -14.58 7.41 7.85
C GLN A 103 -14.43 6.04 7.18
N GLY A 104 -13.43 5.27 7.60
CA GLY A 104 -13.28 3.87 7.18
C GLY A 104 -11.86 3.34 7.22
N LEU A 105 -11.77 2.03 7.03
CA LEU A 105 -10.53 1.28 6.90
C LEU A 105 -10.39 0.84 5.42
N TYR A 106 -9.29 1.23 4.80
CA TYR A 106 -9.04 1.03 3.38
C TYR A 106 -7.69 0.37 3.15
N VAL A 107 -7.63 -0.54 2.18
CA VAL A 107 -6.38 -0.91 1.51
C VAL A 107 -6.45 -0.31 0.11
N PHE A 108 -5.50 0.57 -0.22
CA PHE A 108 -5.46 1.15 -1.55
C PHE A 108 -4.72 0.22 -2.52
N LEU A 109 -5.36 -0.08 -3.63
CA LEU A 109 -4.86 -0.93 -4.71
C LEU A 109 -4.23 -0.04 -5.80
N PRO A 110 -2.88 0.11 -5.82
CA PRO A 110 -2.25 1.21 -6.52
C PRO A 110 -2.14 1.01 -8.04
N TYR A 111 -2.33 -0.20 -8.55
CA TYR A 111 -1.99 -0.51 -9.95
C TYR A 111 -2.81 0.31 -10.95
N ASN A 112 -4.14 0.25 -10.89
CA ASN A 112 -4.99 0.94 -11.87
C ASN A 112 -4.74 2.46 -11.86
N TYR A 113 -4.69 3.06 -10.66
CA TYR A 113 -4.47 4.48 -10.51
C TYR A 113 -3.12 4.92 -11.07
N LEU A 114 -2.04 4.20 -10.75
CA LEU A 114 -0.70 4.54 -11.23
C LEU A 114 -0.56 4.31 -12.73
N PHE A 115 -1.16 3.23 -13.24
CA PHE A 115 -1.16 2.91 -14.67
C PHE A 115 -1.88 3.99 -15.50
N GLU A 116 -3.00 4.49 -15.01
CA GLU A 116 -3.78 5.52 -15.70
C GLU A 116 -3.02 6.85 -15.81
N ILE A 117 -2.37 7.28 -14.72
CA ILE A 117 -1.70 8.59 -14.70
C ILE A 117 -0.25 8.55 -15.22
N ASP A 118 0.36 7.37 -15.25
CA ASP A 118 1.74 7.06 -15.64
C ASP A 118 2.76 8.20 -15.39
N SER A 119 2.81 8.67 -14.14
CA SER A 119 3.58 9.88 -13.76
C SER A 119 4.84 9.59 -12.96
N LEU A 120 5.10 8.31 -12.63
CA LEU A 120 6.28 7.88 -11.91
C LEU A 120 7.31 7.31 -12.90
N PRO A 121 8.62 7.57 -12.72
CA PRO A 121 9.63 6.94 -13.55
C PRO A 121 9.56 5.42 -13.49
N HIS A 122 9.59 4.75 -14.64
CA HIS A 122 9.68 3.28 -14.66
C HIS A 122 11.09 2.88 -14.24
N SER A 123 11.21 2.31 -13.04
CA SER A 123 12.50 1.95 -12.45
C SER A 123 12.31 1.14 -11.17
N TRP A 124 13.27 0.28 -10.83
CA TRP A 124 13.38 -0.35 -9.52
C TRP A 124 13.72 0.63 -8.37
N GLN A 125 14.13 1.86 -8.70
CA GLN A 125 14.31 2.94 -7.71
C GLN A 125 12.96 3.49 -7.21
N VAL A 126 11.89 3.35 -8.00
CA VAL A 126 10.53 3.62 -7.52
C VAL A 126 10.07 2.42 -6.71
N THR A 127 10.08 2.58 -5.40
CA THR A 127 9.71 1.55 -4.42
C THR A 127 8.31 1.78 -3.89
N SER A 128 7.79 0.79 -3.15
CA SER A 128 6.54 0.95 -2.40
C SER A 128 6.55 2.13 -1.43
N ASP A 129 7.72 2.50 -0.90
CA ASP A 129 7.85 3.62 0.05
C ASP A 129 7.66 4.96 -0.69
N SER A 130 8.32 5.13 -1.84
CA SER A 130 8.14 6.33 -2.69
C SER A 130 6.74 6.40 -3.28
N ILE A 131 6.14 5.25 -3.63
CA ILE A 131 4.76 5.18 -4.12
C ILE A 131 3.78 5.61 -3.02
N ALA A 132 3.94 5.11 -1.79
CA ALA A 132 3.09 5.51 -0.68
C ALA A 132 3.18 7.01 -0.38
N MET A 133 4.39 7.57 -0.41
CA MET A 133 4.60 9.01 -0.28
C MET A 133 3.94 9.80 -1.41
N PHE A 134 4.09 9.34 -2.66
CA PHE A 134 3.42 9.95 -3.81
C PHE A 134 1.89 9.94 -3.65
N ILE A 135 1.32 8.82 -3.21
CA ILE A 135 -0.12 8.70 -2.94
C ILE A 135 -0.56 9.66 -1.82
N ALA A 136 0.22 9.76 -0.73
CA ALA A 136 -0.07 10.71 0.34
C ALA A 136 -0.14 12.16 -0.18
N ILE A 137 0.79 12.56 -1.04
CA ILE A 137 0.79 13.87 -1.70
C ILE A 137 -0.48 14.06 -2.56
N LYS A 138 -0.88 13.05 -3.35
CA LYS A 138 -2.12 13.11 -4.18
C LYS A 138 -3.40 13.19 -3.35
N LEU A 139 -3.37 12.69 -2.12
CA LEU A 139 -4.47 12.80 -1.15
C LEU A 139 -4.39 14.09 -0.31
N GLY A 140 -3.35 14.91 -0.45
CA GLY A 140 -3.17 16.14 0.33
C GLY A 140 -2.79 15.88 1.78
N LEU A 141 -2.17 14.75 2.07
CA LEU A 141 -1.75 14.36 3.42
C LEU A 141 -0.35 14.88 3.72
N ASN A 142 -0.16 15.42 4.92
CA ASN A 142 1.14 15.93 5.38
C ASN A 142 2.08 14.82 5.85
N TYR A 143 1.55 13.63 6.15
CA TYR A 143 2.30 12.52 6.73
C TYR A 143 2.00 11.22 5.98
N CYS A 144 3.05 10.42 5.82
CA CYS A 144 3.00 9.04 5.33
C CYS A 144 3.81 8.18 6.30
N TYR A 145 3.17 7.19 6.92
CA TYR A 145 3.83 6.30 7.88
C TYR A 145 4.38 5.07 7.16
N LEU A 146 5.63 4.69 7.41
CA LEU A 146 6.24 3.49 6.83
C LEU A 146 6.37 2.43 7.92
N ILE A 147 5.55 1.38 7.84
CA ILE A 147 5.63 0.26 8.78
C ILE A 147 6.65 -0.75 8.24
N LYS A 148 7.72 -0.97 8.99
CA LYS A 148 8.87 -1.81 8.62
C LYS A 148 9.18 -2.85 9.69
N ASP A 149 9.96 -3.86 9.31
CA ASP A 149 10.46 -4.93 10.18
C ASP A 149 11.76 -4.54 10.91
N VAL A 150 12.16 -3.27 10.83
CA VAL A 150 13.38 -2.70 11.42
C VAL A 150 13.03 -1.38 12.10
N ASP A 151 13.79 -1.00 13.12
CA ASP A 151 13.50 0.15 13.98
C ASP A 151 13.66 1.52 13.29
N GLY A 152 14.34 1.58 12.14
CA GLY A 152 14.59 2.81 11.37
C GLY A 152 15.78 2.68 10.44
#